data_AF-A0A5C7Q7M6-F1
#
_entry.id   AF-A0A5C7Q7M6-F1
#
_cell.length_a   1.000
_cell.length_b   1.000
_cell.length_c   1.000
_cell.angle_alpha   90.00
_cell.angle_beta   90.00
_cell.angle_gamma   90.00
#
_symmetry.space_group_name_H-M   'P 1'
#
loop_
_entity.id
_entity.type
_entity.pdbx_description
1 polymer ?
#
loop_
_entity_poly.entity_id
_entity_poly.type
_entity_poly.pdbx_seq_one_letter_code
_entity_poly.pdbx_strand_id
1 'polypeptide(L)' 'MALDDGRCRNLQDDNSCAIYETRPLLCRVDDSHRIVAHIMSPEDWQSMNYKACTVLQEKYCQPEVPS' A
#
# COMPACT_ATOMS: atom_id res chain seq x y z
N MET A 1 -7.10 -3.04 6.75
CA MET A 1 -6.57 -4.34 7.20
C MET A 1 -6.98 -5.37 6.16
N ALA A 2 -6.03 -6.21 5.75
CA ALA A 2 -6.25 -7.24 4.74
C ALA A 2 -7.02 -8.43 5.32
N LEU A 3 -7.64 -9.21 4.44
CA LEU A 3 -8.21 -10.53 4.70
C LEU A 3 -7.09 -11.58 4.71
N ASP A 4 -7.44 -12.81 5.08
CA ASP A 4 -6.47 -13.92 5.21
C ASP A 4 -5.79 -14.30 3.88
N ASP A 5 -6.40 -13.95 2.74
CA ASP A 5 -5.85 -14.13 1.39
C ASP A 5 -5.03 -12.93 0.89
N GLY A 6 -4.77 -11.95 1.75
CA GLY A 6 -4.03 -10.74 1.41
C GLY A 6 -4.86 -9.66 0.69
N ARG A 7 -6.13 -9.92 0.33
CA ARG A 7 -7.00 -8.89 -0.28
C ARG A 7 -7.43 -7.86 0.76
N CYS A 8 -7.57 -6.61 0.34
CA CYS A 8 -8.09 -5.57 1.22
C CYS A 8 -9.59 -5.80 1.49
N ARG A 9 -10.01 -5.78 2.77
CA ARG A 9 -11.44 -5.96 3.11
C ARG A 9 -12.39 -4.91 2.54
N ASN A 10 -11.85 -3.76 2.11
CA ASN A 10 -12.62 -2.63 1.59
C ASN A 10 -12.58 -2.57 0.06
N LEU A 11 -11.93 -3.54 -0.61
CA LEU A 11 -11.91 -3.64 -2.07
C LEU A 11 -13.26 -4.15 -2.56
N GLN A 12 -13.85 -3.45 -3.52
CA GLN A 12 -15.10 -3.82 -4.17
C GLN A 12 -14.82 -4.50 -5.53
N ASP A 13 -15.83 -5.19 -6.09
CA ASP A 13 -15.69 -5.96 -7.33
C ASP A 13 -15.33 -5.09 -8.55
N ASP A 14 -15.65 -3.80 -8.52
CA ASP A 14 -15.30 -2.81 -9.54
C ASP A 14 -13.89 -2.19 -9.34
N ASN A 15 -13.07 -2.79 -8.48
CA ASN A 15 -11.77 -2.29 -8.02
C ASN A 15 -11.79 -0.95 -7.28
N SER A 16 -12.97 -0.45 -6.91
CA SER A 16 -13.09 0.72 -6.04
C SER A 16 -12.94 0.34 -4.57
N CYS A 17 -12.86 1.35 -3.70
CA CYS A 17 -12.76 1.14 -2.26
C CYS A 17 -13.96 1.70 -1.53
N ALA A 18 -14.63 0.87 -0.74
CA ALA A 18 -15.86 1.22 -0.01
C ALA A 18 -15.70 2.38 0.99
N ILE A 19 -14.46 2.71 1.38
CA ILE A 19 -14.15 3.79 2.31
C ILE A 19 -13.27 4.88 1.66
N TYR A 20 -13.29 5.04 0.33
CA TYR A 20 -12.35 5.90 -0.40
C TYR A 20 -12.17 7.29 0.25
N GLU A 21 -13.28 7.98 0.53
CA GLU A 21 -13.31 9.32 1.13
C GLU A 21 -12.75 9.37 2.57
N THR A 22 -12.87 8.28 3.31
CA THR A 22 -12.47 8.17 4.73
C THR A 22 -11.28 7.24 4.93
N ARG A 23 -10.55 6.91 3.86
CA ARG A 23 -9.37 6.05 3.90
C ARG A 23 -8.42 6.53 5.01
N PRO A 24 -7.87 5.65 5.86
CA PRO A 24 -6.86 6.10 6.83
C PRO A 24 -5.63 6.64 6.11
N LEU A 25 -4.86 7.49 6.77
CA LEU A 25 -3.65 8.11 6.18
C LEU A 25 -2.65 7.08 5.67
N LEU A 26 -2.53 5.93 6.34
CA LEU A 26 -1.68 4.81 5.91
C LEU A 26 -2.02 4.30 4.49
N CYS A 27 -3.28 4.43 4.05
CA CYS A 27 -3.72 4.02 2.72
C CYS A 27 -3.60 5.15 1.68
N ARG A 28 -3.15 6.36 2.09
CA ARG A 28 -3.07 7.55 1.24
C ARG A 28 -1.60 7.94 1.08
N VAL A 29 -0.90 7.26 0.19
CA VAL A 29 0.56 7.39 0.00
C VAL A 29 0.97 8.85 -0.28
N ASP A 30 0.24 9.54 -1.14
CA ASP A 30 0.56 10.94 -1.47
C ASP A 30 0.30 11.89 -0.29
N ASP A 31 -0.78 11.69 0.48
CA ASP A 31 -1.04 12.51 1.67
C ASP A 31 -0.02 12.23 2.78
N SER A 32 0.43 10.98 2.91
CA SER A 32 1.43 10.61 3.92
C SER A 32 2.80 11.25 3.67
N HIS A 33 3.13 11.58 2.41
CA HIS A 33 4.33 12.36 2.08
C HIS A 33 4.37 13.70 2.82
N ARG A 34 3.22 14.34 3.06
CA ARG A 34 3.14 15.62 3.76
C ARG A 34 3.78 15.61 5.14
N ILE A 35 3.85 14.45 5.80
CA ILE A 35 4.52 14.28 7.11
C ILE A 35 6.04 14.42 6.96
N VAL A 36 6.59 13.93 5.85
CA VAL A 36 8.04 13.82 5.58
C VAL A 36 8.52 14.78 4.50
N ALA A 37 7.65 15.66 4.01
CA ALA A 37 7.95 16.59 2.92
C ALA A 37 9.12 17.56 3.21
N HIS A 38 9.47 17.74 4.49
CA HIS A 38 10.60 18.55 4.92
C HIS A 38 11.97 17.86 4.76
N ILE A 39 12.00 16.54 4.53
CA ILE A 39 13.22 15.74 4.44
C ILE A 39 13.35 14.96 3.12
N MET A 40 12.31 14.91 2.29
CA MET A 40 12.33 14.19 1.00
C MET A 40 11.35 14.76 -0.02
N SER A 41 11.70 14.67 -1.30
CA SER A 41 10.81 15.03 -2.41
C SER A 41 9.67 14.02 -2.57
N PRO A 42 8.54 14.40 -3.22
CA PRO A 42 7.49 13.45 -3.58
C PRO A 42 8.00 12.26 -4.41
N GLU A 43 8.93 12.52 -5.33
CA GLU A 43 9.53 11.52 -6.22
C GLU A 43 10.38 10.52 -5.44
N ASP A 44 11.20 11.01 -4.50
CA ASP A 44 12.01 10.15 -3.63
C ASP A 44 11.12 9.30 -2.71
N TRP A 45 10.04 9.88 -2.18
CA TRP A 45 9.07 9.16 -1.36
C TRP A 45 8.41 8.02 -2.12
N GLN A 46 7.92 8.28 -3.33
CA GLN A 46 7.32 7.24 -4.17
C GLN A 46 8.34 6.14 -4.51
N SER A 47 9.57 6.52 -4.85
CA SER A 47 10.67 5.57 -5.13
C SER A 47 10.99 4.68 -3.92
N MET A 48 11.08 5.26 -2.72
CA MET A 48 11.31 4.50 -1.49
C MET A 48 10.11 3.62 -1.12
N ASN A 49 8.89 4.11 -1.30
CA ASN A 49 7.68 3.33 -1.03
C ASN A 49 7.61 2.08 -1.93
N TYR A 50 7.92 2.24 -3.22
CA TYR A 50 8.00 1.11 -4.16
C TYR A 50 9.10 0.11 -3.77
N LYS A 51 10.32 0.59 -3.46
CA LYS A 51 11.42 -0.29 -3.01
C LYS A 51 11.05 -1.07 -1.74
N ALA A 52 10.40 -0.42 -0.78
CA ALA A 52 9.92 -1.09 0.43
C ALA A 52 8.90 -2.19 0.10
N CYS A 53 7.98 -1.93 -0.84
CA CYS A 53 7.04 -2.95 -1.32
C CYS A 53 7.76 -4.16 -1.92
N THR A 54 8.76 -3.95 -2.79
CA THR A 54 9.57 -5.04 -3.37
C THR A 54 10.25 -5.87 -2.28
N VAL A 55 10.90 -5.24 -1.30
CA VAL A 55 11.55 -5.94 -0.18
C VAL A 55 10.55 -6.75 0.64
N LEU A 56 9.36 -6.20 0.89
CA LEU A 56 8.30 -6.91 1.62
C LEU A 56 7.78 -8.11 0.82
N GLN A 57 7.59 -7.96 -0.49
CA GLN A 57 7.18 -9.05 -1.38
C GLN A 57 8.23 -10.16 -1.40
N GLU A 58 9.51 -9.83 -1.60
CA GLU A 58 10.60 -10.82 -1.57
C GLU A 58 10.68 -11.58 -0.25
N LYS A 59 10.41 -10.88 0.87
CA LYS A 59 10.50 -11.45 2.21
C LYS A 59 9.29 -12.30 2.62
N TYR A 60 8.09 -11.91 2.19
CA TYR A 60 6.84 -12.46 2.72
C TYR A 60 5.93 -13.10 1.67
N CYS A 61 6.04 -12.76 0.39
CA CYS A 61 5.33 -13.44 -0.69
C CYS A 61 6.18 -14.62 -1.17
N GLN A 62 5.98 -15.79 -0.55
CA GLN A 62 6.48 -17.06 -1.08
C GLN A 62 5.80 -17.36 -2.43
N PRO A 63 6.47 -18.02 -3.40
CA PRO A 63 5.82 -18.49 -4.61
C PRO A 63 4.62 -19.38 -4.25
N GLU A 64 3.50 -19.15 -4.93
CA GLU A 64 2.22 -19.79 -4.71
C GLU A 64 2.37 -21.32 -4.58
N VAL A 65 1.97 -21.89 -3.44
CA VAL A 65 1.67 -23.32 -3.34
C VAL A 65 0.32 -23.51 -4.02
N PRO A 66 0.22 -24.28 -5.12
CA PRO A 66 -1.05 -24.49 -5.78
C PRO A 66 -1.97 -25.31 -4.85
N SER A 67 -3.21 -24.84 -4.70
CA SER A 67 -4.31 -25.54 -4.04
C SER A 67 -4.77 -26.75 -4.85
#